data_AF-Q0DCE5-F1
#
_entry.id   AF-Q0DCE5-F1
#
_cell.length_a   1.000
_cell.length_b   1.000
_cell.length_c   1.000
_cell.angle_alpha   90.00
_cell.angle_beta   90.00
_cell.angle_gamma   90.00
#
_symmetry.space_group_name_H-M   'P 1'
#
loop_
_entity.id
_entity.type
_entity.pdbx_description
1 polymer ?
#
loop_
_entity_poly.entity_id
_entity_poly.type
_entity_poly.pdbx_seq_one_letter_code
_entity_poly.pdbx_strand_id
1 'polypeptide(L)'
;VSVNSSMLDLRLANADRHAGNILVCKDEEGGNYKLVPIDHGYCLPEKFEDCTFEWLYWPQAREPFSDETIAYIKSLDAEEDIKLLKFHGWELSARCARVLCISTMLLKKGAARGLTPYDIGRILCRETVNRDSEIEDIVQEAEGHVLPGSSEVIFLETVSEIIDRHLDKKFA
;
A
#
# COMPACT_ATOMS: atom_id res chain seq x y z
N VAL A 1 -5.31 12.74 -7.49
CA VAL A 1 -5.88 11.75 -6.56
C VAL A 1 -6.24 12.46 -5.27
N SER A 2 -7.44 12.27 -4.73
CA SER A 2 -7.67 12.72 -3.35
C SER A 2 -6.77 11.85 -2.48
N VAL A 3 -6.04 12.45 -1.55
CA VAL A 3 -4.99 11.77 -0.76
C VAL A 3 -5.50 10.45 -0.11
N ASN A 4 -6.80 10.40 0.18
CA ASN A 4 -7.47 9.22 0.71
C ASN A 4 -7.54 8.03 -0.26
N SER A 5 -7.66 8.24 -1.58
CA SER A 5 -7.72 7.13 -2.54
C SER A 5 -6.38 6.42 -2.66
N SER A 6 -5.26 7.16 -2.78
CA SER A 6 -3.94 6.54 -2.93
C SER A 6 -3.57 5.75 -1.68
N MET A 7 -3.82 6.29 -0.48
CA MET A 7 -3.62 5.54 0.76
C MET A 7 -4.40 4.22 0.76
N LEU A 8 -5.69 4.27 0.42
CA LEU A 8 -6.52 3.06 0.41
C LEU A 8 -5.98 2.03 -0.59
N ASP A 9 -5.63 2.45 -1.80
CA ASP A 9 -5.09 1.54 -2.82
C ASP A 9 -3.73 0.96 -2.42
N LEU A 10 -2.86 1.77 -1.82
CA LEU A 10 -1.57 1.34 -1.28
C LEU A 10 -1.77 0.27 -0.21
N ARG A 11 -2.64 0.52 0.77
CA ARG A 11 -2.92 -0.42 1.87
C ARG A 11 -3.53 -1.73 1.37
N LEU A 12 -4.47 -1.64 0.44
CA LEU A 12 -5.16 -2.82 -0.07
C LEU A 12 -4.40 -3.53 -1.20
N ALA A 13 -3.23 -3.02 -1.60
CA ALA A 13 -2.46 -3.49 -2.75
C ALA A 13 -3.37 -3.72 -3.97
N ASN A 14 -4.14 -2.69 -4.33
CA ASN A 14 -5.15 -2.79 -5.39
C ASN A 14 -4.50 -3.23 -6.71
N ALA A 15 -5.09 -4.26 -7.34
CA ALA A 15 -4.62 -4.85 -8.58
C ALA A 15 -5.34 -4.33 -9.83
N ASP A 16 -6.26 -3.36 -9.69
CA ASP A 16 -6.99 -2.77 -10.82
C ASP A 16 -7.34 -1.29 -10.63
N ARG A 17 -6.43 -0.49 -10.06
CA ARG A 17 -6.68 0.96 -9.94
C ARG A 17 -6.35 1.69 -11.25
N HIS A 18 -7.36 1.80 -12.11
CA HIS A 18 -7.33 2.64 -13.31
C HIS A 18 -8.25 3.86 -13.22
N ALA A 19 -8.13 4.81 -14.16
CA ALA A 19 -8.86 6.06 -14.22
C ALA A 19 -10.38 5.84 -14.31
N GLY A 20 -10.80 4.78 -15.02
CA GLY A 20 -12.21 4.34 -15.05
C GLY A 20 -12.80 3.97 -13.69
N ASN A 21 -11.96 3.65 -12.69
CA ASN A 21 -12.38 3.31 -11.33
C ASN A 21 -12.31 4.52 -10.38
N ILE A 22 -12.19 5.74 -10.91
CA ILE A 22 -12.18 6.98 -10.13
C ILE A 22 -13.25 7.93 -10.65
N LEU A 23 -14.26 8.18 -9.84
CA LEU A 23 -15.29 9.17 -10.13
C LEU A 23 -14.80 10.57 -9.76
N VAL A 24 -15.25 11.55 -10.55
CA VAL A 24 -15.07 12.98 -10.25
C VAL A 24 -16.41 13.53 -9.81
N CYS A 25 -16.52 13.88 -8.53
CA CYS A 25 -17.70 14.52 -7.96
C CYS A 25 -17.45 16.02 -7.82
N LYS A 26 -18.46 16.82 -8.14
CA LYS A 26 -18.45 18.27 -7.87
C LYS A 26 -19.03 18.51 -6.48
N ASP A 27 -18.48 19.45 -5.72
CA ASP A 27 -19.15 19.93 -4.51
C ASP A 27 -20.46 20.67 -4.88
N GLU A 28 -21.36 20.81 -3.90
CA GLU A 28 -22.69 21.43 -4.10
C GLU A 28 -22.57 22.90 -4.54
N GLU A 29 -21.52 23.59 -4.11
CA GLU A 29 -21.22 24.99 -4.47
C GLU A 29 -20.56 25.14 -5.84
N GLY A 30 -20.13 24.03 -6.46
CA GLY A 30 -19.59 23.99 -7.80
C GLY A 30 -18.17 24.55 -7.97
N GLY A 31 -17.44 24.75 -6.88
CA GLY A 31 -16.08 25.31 -6.88
C GLY A 31 -14.98 24.25 -6.75
N ASN A 32 -15.28 23.08 -6.17
CA ASN A 32 -14.27 22.04 -5.91
C ASN A 32 -14.66 20.70 -6.53
N TYR A 33 -13.63 19.93 -6.86
CA TYR A 33 -13.75 18.56 -7.36
C TYR A 33 -13.18 17.59 -6.33
N LYS A 34 -13.94 16.53 -6.04
CA LYS A 34 -13.54 15.43 -5.20
C LYS A 34 -13.38 14.17 -6.05
N LEU A 35 -12.29 13.46 -5.85
CA LEU A 35 -12.07 12.15 -6.45
C LEU A 35 -12.59 11.07 -5.50
N VAL A 36 -13.46 10.21 -6.01
CA VAL A 36 -14.07 9.10 -5.27
C VAL A 36 -13.64 7.80 -5.94
N PRO A 37 -12.81 6.98 -5.28
CA PRO A 37 -12.48 5.66 -5.81
C PRO A 37 -13.71 4.77 -5.72
N ILE A 38 -13.95 4.02 -6.78
CA ILE A 38 -14.98 2.97 -6.83
C ILE A 38 -14.30 1.66 -7.21
N ASP A 39 -15.08 0.58 -7.20
CA ASP A 39 -14.65 -0.75 -7.63
C ASP A 39 -13.35 -1.24 -6.96
N HIS A 40 -13.52 -1.83 -5.78
CA HIS A 40 -12.43 -2.41 -4.99
C HIS A 40 -12.42 -3.94 -5.10
N GLY A 41 -13.02 -4.50 -6.16
CA GLY A 41 -13.19 -5.95 -6.32
C GLY A 41 -11.88 -6.72 -6.45
N TYR A 42 -10.81 -6.07 -6.91
CA TYR A 42 -9.47 -6.65 -7.10
C TYR A 42 -8.45 -6.14 -6.05
N CYS A 43 -8.91 -5.93 -4.82
CA CYS A 43 -8.06 -5.59 -3.67
C CYS A 43 -7.70 -6.83 -2.84
N LEU A 44 -6.68 -6.71 -1.99
CA LEU A 44 -6.17 -7.75 -1.08
C LEU A 44 -5.73 -9.05 -1.80
N PRO A 45 -4.81 -8.96 -2.78
CA PRO A 45 -4.29 -10.15 -3.45
C PRO A 45 -3.44 -11.01 -2.50
N GLU A 46 -3.15 -12.26 -2.90
CA GLU A 46 -2.22 -13.13 -2.16
C GLU A 46 -0.75 -12.78 -2.40
N LYS A 47 -0.45 -11.99 -3.44
CA LYS A 47 0.90 -11.57 -3.86
C LYS A 47 0.86 -10.15 -4.42
N PHE A 48 2.02 -9.49 -4.49
CA PHE A 48 2.14 -8.14 -5.04
C PHE A 48 2.23 -8.07 -6.57
N GLU A 49 2.40 -9.21 -7.25
CA GLU A 49 2.62 -9.32 -8.71
C GLU A 49 1.61 -8.50 -9.55
N ASP A 50 0.34 -8.49 -9.17
CA ASP A 50 -0.74 -7.84 -9.91
C ASP A 50 -1.00 -6.38 -9.47
N CYS A 51 -0.27 -5.86 -8.47
CA CYS A 51 -0.54 -4.53 -7.91
C CYS A 51 -0.30 -3.43 -8.95
N THR A 52 -1.32 -2.60 -9.22
CA THR A 52 -1.27 -1.59 -10.29
C THR A 52 -2.00 -0.31 -9.91
N PHE A 53 -1.34 0.83 -10.15
CA PHE A 53 -1.83 2.16 -9.82
C PHE A 53 -1.64 3.12 -10.99
N GLU A 54 -2.68 3.37 -11.78
CA GLU A 54 -2.60 4.34 -12.89
C GLU A 54 -2.29 5.76 -12.39
N TRP A 55 -2.69 6.08 -11.15
CA TRP A 55 -2.43 7.39 -10.59
C TRP A 55 -0.94 7.70 -10.35
N LEU A 56 -0.03 6.72 -10.44
CA LEU A 56 1.41 6.97 -10.42
C LEU A 56 1.87 7.92 -11.54
N TYR A 57 1.14 7.92 -12.67
CA TYR A 57 1.42 8.78 -13.81
C TYR A 57 0.82 10.18 -13.66
N TRP A 58 0.05 10.44 -12.60
CA TRP A 58 -0.60 11.73 -12.40
C TRP A 58 0.31 12.66 -11.58
N PRO A 59 0.35 13.98 -11.90
CA PRO A 59 1.17 14.93 -11.16
C PRO A 59 0.89 14.94 -9.66
N GLN A 60 -0.39 14.78 -9.27
CA GLN A 60 -0.83 14.83 -7.88
C GLN A 60 -0.26 13.70 -7.00
N ALA A 61 0.23 12.60 -7.60
CA ALA A 61 0.86 11.53 -6.81
C ALA A 61 2.23 11.94 -6.26
N ARG A 62 2.83 13.02 -6.77
CA ARG A 62 4.12 13.57 -6.32
C ARG A 62 3.95 14.67 -5.26
N GLU A 63 2.72 14.99 -4.89
CA GLU A 63 2.48 15.92 -3.80
C GLU A 63 2.66 15.17 -2.46
N PRO A 64 3.30 15.80 -1.46
CA PRO A 64 3.47 15.20 -0.15
C PRO A 64 2.13 15.01 0.56
N PHE A 65 2.08 14.05 1.48
CA PHE A 65 0.96 13.91 2.41
C PHE A 65 0.84 15.14 3.31
N SER A 66 -0.39 15.54 3.66
CA SER A 66 -0.60 16.56 4.68
C SER A 66 -0.28 16.03 6.07
N ASP A 67 0.00 16.91 7.04
CA ASP A 67 0.25 16.52 8.44
C ASP A 67 -0.90 15.71 9.04
N GLU A 68 -2.15 16.10 8.73
CA GLU A 68 -3.35 15.36 9.12
C GLU A 68 -3.35 13.94 8.55
N THR A 69 -2.99 13.80 7.26
CA THR A 69 -2.88 12.50 6.61
C THR A 69 -1.77 11.65 7.23
N ILE A 70 -0.60 12.25 7.51
CA ILE A 70 0.53 11.54 8.13
C ILE A 70 0.13 11.04 9.53
N ALA A 71 -0.58 11.86 10.30
CA ALA A 71 -1.11 11.47 11.61
C ALA A 71 -2.11 10.30 11.48
N TYR A 72 -3.00 10.35 10.50
CA TYR A 72 -3.90 9.24 10.19
C TYR A 72 -3.14 7.97 9.80
N ILE A 73 -2.21 8.04 8.85
CA ILE A 73 -1.37 6.91 8.43
C ILE A 73 -0.65 6.29 9.64
N LYS A 74 -0.07 7.11 10.51
CA LYS A 74 0.63 6.66 11.71
C LYS A 74 -0.27 5.84 12.64
N SER A 75 -1.57 6.18 12.71
CA SER A 75 -2.56 5.49 13.54
C SER A 75 -3.05 4.16 12.99
N LEU A 76 -2.81 3.85 11.72
CA LEU A 76 -3.28 2.61 11.08
C LEU A 76 -2.70 1.36 11.76
N ASP A 77 -3.54 0.34 11.96
CA ASP A 77 -3.16 -0.95 12.54
C ASP A 77 -3.75 -2.08 11.69
N ALA A 78 -2.87 -2.82 11.01
CA ALA A 78 -3.28 -3.90 10.12
C ALA A 78 -3.89 -5.09 10.88
N GLU A 79 -3.47 -5.37 12.11
CA GLU A 79 -4.03 -6.47 12.89
C GLU A 79 -5.45 -6.15 13.37
N GLU A 80 -5.69 -4.91 13.81
CA GLU A 80 -7.04 -4.45 14.16
C GLU A 80 -7.95 -4.43 12.93
N ASP A 81 -7.45 -4.04 11.76
CA ASP A 81 -8.23 -4.11 10.52
C ASP A 81 -8.56 -5.55 10.12
N ILE A 82 -7.63 -6.51 10.25
CA ILE A 82 -7.89 -7.93 10.01
C ILE A 82 -8.97 -8.46 10.97
N LYS A 83 -8.90 -8.10 12.25
CA LYS A 83 -9.90 -8.48 13.26
C LYS A 83 -11.27 -7.89 12.91
N LEU A 84 -11.31 -6.64 12.45
CA LEU A 84 -12.53 -5.96 12.04
C LEU A 84 -13.17 -6.64 10.82
N LEU A 85 -12.38 -6.96 9.79
CA LEU A 85 -12.86 -7.69 8.61
C LEU A 85 -13.44 -9.05 9.00
N LYS A 86 -12.73 -9.79 9.86
CA LYS A 86 -13.20 -11.08 10.38
C LYS A 86 -14.50 -10.93 11.16
N PHE A 87 -14.62 -9.91 12.01
CA PHE A 87 -15.84 -9.62 12.76
C PHE A 87 -17.05 -9.38 11.85
N HIS A 88 -16.83 -8.74 10.69
CA HIS A 88 -17.84 -8.53 9.66
C HIS A 88 -18.03 -9.72 8.70
N GLY A 89 -17.44 -10.88 9.00
CA GLY A 89 -17.64 -12.12 8.25
C GLY A 89 -16.71 -12.32 7.07
N TRP A 90 -15.69 -11.46 6.90
CA TRP A 90 -14.67 -11.64 5.87
C TRP A 90 -13.36 -12.10 6.50
N GLU A 91 -13.12 -13.40 6.44
CA GLU A 91 -11.87 -14.00 6.91
C GLU A 91 -10.85 -14.03 5.77
N LEU A 92 -9.79 -13.23 5.89
CA LEU A 92 -8.70 -13.18 4.92
C LEU A 92 -7.86 -14.46 4.97
N SER A 93 -7.36 -14.90 3.82
CA SER A 93 -6.31 -15.92 3.79
C SER A 93 -5.04 -15.38 4.46
N ALA A 94 -4.19 -16.27 4.98
CA ALA A 94 -2.92 -15.87 5.60
C ALA A 94 -2.04 -15.03 4.65
N ARG A 95 -2.10 -15.31 3.35
CA ARG A 95 -1.35 -14.55 2.33
C ARG A 95 -1.94 -13.16 2.10
N CYS A 96 -3.26 -13.03 2.00
CA CYS A 96 -3.93 -11.72 1.91
C CYS A 96 -3.65 -10.86 3.14
N ALA A 97 -3.73 -11.45 4.34
CA ALA A 97 -3.41 -10.77 5.60
C ALA A 97 -1.94 -10.29 5.63
N ARG A 98 -1.00 -11.13 5.19
CA ARG A 98 0.41 -10.76 5.05
C ARG A 98 0.60 -9.57 4.11
N VAL A 99 -0.03 -9.58 2.94
CA VAL A 99 0.01 -8.46 1.99
C VAL A 99 -0.47 -7.16 2.64
N LEU A 100 -1.61 -7.19 3.33
CA LEU A 100 -2.16 -6.03 4.05
C LEU A 100 -1.22 -5.51 5.15
N CYS A 101 -0.58 -6.41 5.89
CA CYS A 101 0.39 -6.04 6.93
C CYS A 101 1.62 -5.34 6.32
N ILE A 102 2.20 -5.93 5.27
CA ILE A 102 3.41 -5.41 4.61
C ILE A 102 3.12 -4.08 3.92
N SER A 103 2.00 -3.97 3.19
CA SER A 103 1.60 -2.74 2.52
C SER A 103 1.31 -1.60 3.51
N THR A 104 0.63 -1.89 4.61
CA THR A 104 0.39 -0.92 5.70
C THR A 104 1.71 -0.50 6.34
N MET A 105 2.64 -1.42 6.56
CA MET A 105 3.96 -1.13 7.11
C MET A 105 4.79 -0.23 6.18
N LEU A 106 4.84 -0.55 4.88
CA LEU A 106 5.52 0.26 3.87
C LEU A 106 4.94 1.68 3.82
N LEU A 107 3.61 1.81 3.80
CA LEU A 107 2.93 3.11 3.82
C LEU A 107 3.32 3.93 5.06
N LYS A 108 3.29 3.32 6.26
CA LYS A 108 3.66 3.99 7.51
C LYS A 108 5.11 4.44 7.51
N LYS A 109 6.03 3.57 7.11
CA LYS A 109 7.47 3.85 7.08
C LYS A 109 7.85 4.89 6.02
N GLY A 110 7.19 4.85 4.86
CA GLY A 110 7.40 5.83 3.79
C GLY A 110 6.85 7.21 4.17
N ALA A 111 5.61 7.29 4.65
CA ALA A 111 5.02 8.56 5.07
C ALA A 111 5.81 9.23 6.22
N ALA A 112 6.31 8.43 7.18
CA ALA A 112 7.17 8.95 8.25
C ALA A 112 8.50 9.54 7.76
N ARG A 113 8.96 9.15 6.57
CA ARG A 113 10.15 9.67 5.88
C ARG A 113 9.83 10.79 4.90
N GLY A 114 8.59 11.28 4.86
CA GLY A 114 8.17 12.34 3.94
C GLY A 114 8.02 11.89 2.48
N LEU A 115 7.96 10.57 2.23
CA LEU A 115 7.78 10.05 0.87
C LEU A 115 6.38 10.35 0.34
N THR A 116 6.29 10.62 -0.96
CA THR A 116 5.03 10.92 -1.64
C THR A 116 4.26 9.63 -1.96
N PRO A 117 2.96 9.69 -2.29
CA PRO A 117 2.23 8.54 -2.83
C PRO A 117 2.94 7.87 -4.00
N TYR A 118 3.57 8.66 -4.87
CA TYR A 118 4.34 8.16 -6.01
C TYR A 118 5.54 7.32 -5.56
N ASP A 119 6.33 7.82 -4.60
CA ASP A 119 7.53 7.14 -4.10
C ASP A 119 7.20 5.81 -3.42
N ILE A 120 6.07 5.75 -2.71
CA ILE A 120 5.60 4.53 -2.05
C ILE A 120 4.98 3.57 -3.07
N GLY A 121 4.12 4.06 -3.96
CA GLY A 121 3.41 3.21 -4.92
C GLY A 121 4.33 2.58 -5.97
N ARG A 122 5.41 3.25 -6.37
CA ARG A 122 6.40 2.65 -7.29
C ARG A 122 7.18 1.48 -6.68
N ILE A 123 7.22 1.35 -5.35
CA ILE A 123 7.84 0.21 -4.67
C ILE A 123 6.91 -1.02 -4.77
N LEU A 124 5.59 -0.78 -4.75
CA LEU A 124 4.55 -1.83 -4.83
C LEU A 124 4.31 -2.34 -6.25
N CYS A 125 4.39 -1.46 -7.26
CA CYS A 125 4.08 -1.82 -8.65
C CYS A 125 5.32 -2.29 -9.42
N ARG A 126 5.15 -3.32 -10.25
CA ARG A 126 6.16 -3.75 -11.22
C ARG A 126 6.34 -2.67 -12.31
N GLU A 127 7.59 -2.39 -12.68
CA GLU A 127 7.88 -1.49 -13.82
C GLU A 127 7.53 -2.14 -15.17
N THR A 128 7.69 -3.46 -15.26
CA THR A 128 7.33 -4.29 -16.41
C THR A 128 6.87 -5.66 -15.92
N VAL A 129 6.05 -6.37 -16.71
CA VAL A 129 5.58 -7.72 -16.36
C VAL A 129 6.69 -8.76 -16.13
N ASN A 130 7.91 -8.48 -16.60
CA ASN A 130 9.05 -9.40 -16.50
C ASN A 130 10.04 -9.04 -15.37
N ARG A 131 9.72 -8.02 -14.58
CA ARG A 131 10.58 -7.55 -13.49
C ARG A 131 9.76 -7.43 -12.23
N ASP A 132 10.16 -8.18 -11.20
CA ASP A 132 9.58 -8.09 -9.88
C ASP A 132 9.65 -6.65 -9.35
N SER A 133 8.63 -6.27 -8.60
CA SER A 133 8.57 -4.98 -7.92
C SER A 133 9.52 -4.98 -6.74
N GLU A 134 9.87 -3.78 -6.25
CA GLU A 134 10.80 -3.67 -5.14
C GLU A 134 10.26 -4.31 -3.86
N ILE A 135 8.95 -4.29 -3.65
CA ILE A 135 8.33 -4.99 -2.52
C ILE A 135 8.42 -6.51 -2.66
N GLU A 136 8.38 -7.05 -3.88
CA GLU A 136 8.55 -8.49 -4.12
C GLU A 136 9.99 -8.91 -3.83
N ASP A 137 10.99 -8.12 -4.26
CA ASP A 137 12.39 -8.35 -3.92
C ASP A 137 12.59 -8.33 -2.38
N ILE A 138 11.96 -7.38 -1.68
CA ILE A 138 12.00 -7.27 -0.21
C ILE A 138 11.41 -8.52 0.46
N VAL A 139 10.26 -8.98 -0.04
CA VAL A 139 9.57 -10.19 0.49
C VAL A 139 10.43 -11.44 0.25
N GLN A 140 10.97 -11.60 -0.96
CA GLN A 140 11.85 -12.73 -1.29
C GLN A 140 13.13 -12.73 -0.44
N GLU A 141 13.72 -11.55 -0.19
CA GLU A 141 14.87 -11.44 0.70
C GLU A 141 14.52 -11.87 2.14
N ALA A 142 13.37 -11.42 2.66
CA ALA A 142 12.91 -11.84 3.98
C ALA A 142 12.70 -13.36 4.07
N GLU A 143 12.11 -13.96 3.04
CA GLU A 143 11.92 -15.42 2.94
C GLU A 143 13.26 -16.18 2.95
N GLY A 144 14.31 -15.60 2.36
CA GLY A 144 15.67 -16.16 2.40
C GLY A 144 16.38 -16.04 3.76
N HIS A 145 15.95 -15.12 4.62
CA HIS A 145 16.54 -14.90 5.94
C HIS A 145 15.87 -15.68 7.07
N VAL A 146 14.62 -16.12 6.89
CA VAL A 146 13.89 -16.89 7.90
C VAL A 146 13.99 -18.39 7.65
N LEU A 147 14.03 -19.19 8.72
CA LEU A 147 14.03 -20.64 8.62
C LEU A 147 12.62 -21.16 8.26
N PRO A 148 12.50 -22.30 7.55
CA PRO A 148 11.21 -22.96 7.34
C PRO A 148 10.50 -23.22 8.67
N GLY A 149 9.23 -22.80 8.78
CA GLY A 149 8.44 -22.94 10.00
C GLY A 149 8.62 -21.82 11.05
N SER A 150 9.37 -20.76 10.72
CA SER A 150 9.39 -19.53 11.53
C SER A 150 7.98 -18.94 11.65
N SER A 151 7.71 -18.23 12.75
CA SER A 151 6.40 -17.59 12.96
C SER A 151 6.21 -16.42 12.01
N GLU A 152 4.93 -16.08 11.74
CA GLU A 152 4.57 -14.92 10.94
C GLU A 152 5.13 -13.61 11.52
N VAL A 153 5.19 -13.51 12.85
CA VAL A 153 5.74 -12.35 13.56
C VAL A 153 7.22 -12.14 13.21
N ILE A 154 8.04 -13.19 13.28
CA ILE A 154 9.47 -13.12 12.94
C ILE A 154 9.67 -12.73 11.47
N PHE A 155 8.83 -13.26 10.59
CA PHE A 155 8.85 -12.91 9.17
C PHE A 155 8.52 -11.42 8.94
N LEU A 156 7.46 -10.90 9.56
CA LEU A 156 7.08 -9.49 9.43
C LEU A 156 8.10 -8.53 10.09
N GLU A 157 8.74 -8.93 11.19
CA GLU A 157 9.87 -8.20 11.79
C GLU A 157 11.04 -8.11 10.81
N THR A 158 11.38 -9.23 10.15
CA THR A 158 12.45 -9.28 9.14
C THR A 158 12.12 -8.37 7.94
N VAL A 159 10.88 -8.43 7.42
CA VAL A 159 10.41 -7.52 6.36
C VAL A 159 10.52 -6.06 6.79
N SER A 160 10.14 -5.73 8.03
CA SER A 160 10.22 -4.37 8.59
C SER A 160 11.63 -3.80 8.53
N GLU A 161 12.63 -4.58 8.94
CA GLU A 161 14.04 -4.17 8.92
C GLU A 161 14.57 -3.99 7.49
N ILE A 162 14.19 -4.90 6.57
CA ILE A 162 14.57 -4.80 5.16
C ILE A 162 13.95 -3.57 4.51
N ILE A 163 12.68 -3.26 4.81
CA ILE A 163 12.01 -2.03 4.34
C ILE A 163 12.77 -0.80 4.84
N ASP A 164 13.10 -0.72 6.14
CA ASP A 164 13.84 0.44 6.67
C ASP A 164 15.17 0.62 5.94
N ARG A 165 15.97 -0.44 5.82
CA ARG A 165 17.25 -0.41 5.11
C ARG A 165 17.09 -0.03 3.63
N HIS A 166 16.04 -0.53 2.97
CA HIS A 166 15.74 -0.20 1.58
C HIS A 166 15.40 1.29 1.43
N LEU A 167 14.49 1.80 2.26
CA LEU A 167 14.06 3.19 2.21
C LEU A 167 15.21 4.15 2.56
N ASP A 168 16.00 3.83 3.59
CA ASP A 168 17.14 4.64 4.01
C ASP A 168 18.24 4.64 2.93
N LYS A 169 18.46 3.54 2.22
CA LYS A 169 19.43 3.52 1.12
C LYS A 169 18.97 4.35 -0.08
N LYS A 170 17.68 4.35 -0.36
CA LYS A 170 17.13 4.91 -1.61
C LYS A 170 16.72 6.38 -1.49
N PHE A 171 16.33 6.81 -0.30
CA PHE A 171 15.74 8.13 -0.06
C PHE A 171 16.41 8.92 1.08
N ALA A 172 17.59 8.51 1.57
CA ALA A 172 18.41 9.31 2.48
C ALA A 172 19.10 10.49 1.80
#